data_AF-A0A4Q2AVH8-F1
#
_entry.id   AF-A0A4Q2AVH8-F1
#
_cell.length_a   1.000
_cell.length_b   1.000
_cell.length_c   1.000
_cell.angle_alpha   90.00
_cell.angle_beta   90.00
_cell.angle_gamma   90.00
#
_symmetry.space_group_name_H-M   'P 1'
#
loop_
_entity.id
_entity.type
_entity.pdbx_description
1 polymer ?
#
loop_
_entity_poly.entity_id
_entity_poly.type
_entity_poly.pdbx_seq_one_letter_code
_entity_poly.pdbx_strand_id
1 'polypeptide(L)' 'MVEKQTAGRDNLGNFAPKFAQLNDDVLFGEVWSREDKLSAHDRSVITLAALISGVYSVDALRSFFVSGPFLFAPFS' A
#
# COMPACT_ATOMS: atom_id res chain seq x y z
N MET A 1 17.81 -8.20 -7.28
CA MET A 1 17.45 -8.46 -5.87
C MET A 1 16.25 -7.57 -5.60
N VAL A 2 15.09 -8.13 -5.24
CA VAL A 2 13.91 -7.29 -4.93
C VAL A 2 14.24 -6.56 -3.64
N GLU A 3 14.23 -5.24 -3.69
CA GLU A 3 14.47 -4.40 -2.52
C GLU A 3 13.36 -4.63 -1.50
N LYS A 4 13.75 -4.78 -0.23
CA LYS A 4 12.78 -5.04 0.84
C LYS A 4 12.09 -3.73 1.21
N GLN A 5 10.77 -3.72 1.21
CA GLN A 5 9.99 -2.56 1.65
C GLN A 5 10.19 -2.30 3.16
N THR A 6 10.58 -1.07 3.55
CA THR A 6 10.80 -0.67 4.96
C THR A 6 10.08 0.60 5.41
N ALA A 7 9.51 1.32 4.45
CA ALA A 7 8.52 2.37 4.61
C ALA A 7 7.72 2.44 5.92
N GLY A 8 7.03 1.36 6.25
CA GLY A 8 6.17 1.27 7.42
C GLY A 8 6.98 1.35 8.70
N ARG A 9 8.11 0.64 8.76
CA ARG A 9 9.05 0.71 9.89
C ARG A 9 9.71 2.08 10.00
N ASP A 10 10.09 2.68 8.89
CA ASP A 10 10.79 3.97 8.87
C ASP A 10 9.90 5.11 9.38
N ASN A 11 8.61 5.10 9.04
CA ASN A 11 7.68 6.18 9.41
C ASN A 11 6.82 5.89 10.64
N LEU A 12 6.44 4.64 10.86
CA LEU A 12 5.46 4.25 11.87
C LEU A 12 6.02 3.25 12.89
N GLY A 13 7.28 2.81 12.77
CA GLY A 13 7.87 1.78 13.63
C GLY A 13 7.82 2.12 15.11
N ASN A 14 8.07 3.37 15.47
CA ASN A 14 8.05 3.81 16.88
C ASN A 14 6.63 4.01 17.44
N PHE A 15 5.69 4.45 16.60
CA PHE A 15 4.32 4.78 17.02
C PHE A 15 3.40 3.54 17.00
N ALA A 16 3.48 2.76 15.94
CA ALA A 16 2.64 1.60 15.67
C ALA A 16 3.47 0.43 15.10
N PRO A 17 4.35 -0.19 15.92
CA PRO A 17 5.34 -1.17 15.47
C PRO A 17 4.72 -2.38 14.75
N LYS A 18 3.56 -2.86 15.21
CA LYS A 18 2.90 -3.99 14.55
C LYS A 18 2.28 -3.58 13.20
N PHE A 19 1.75 -2.38 13.11
CA PHE A 19 1.20 -1.85 11.86
C PHE A 19 2.31 -1.66 10.83
N ALA A 20 3.44 -1.07 11.24
CA ALA A 20 4.65 -0.94 10.44
C ALA A 20 5.14 -2.29 9.89
N GLN A 21 5.18 -3.33 10.74
CA GLN A 21 5.53 -4.69 10.31
C GLN A 21 4.54 -5.24 9.26
N LEU A 22 3.24 -5.16 9.54
CA LEU A 22 2.20 -5.70 8.65
C LEU A 22 2.19 -5.00 7.29
N ASN A 23 2.46 -3.70 7.29
CA ASN A 23 2.58 -2.91 6.08
C ASN A 23 3.69 -3.44 5.15
N ASP A 24 4.90 -3.53 5.70
CA ASP A 24 6.08 -3.90 4.93
C ASP A 24 6.08 -5.37 4.53
N ASP A 25 5.85 -6.26 5.50
CA ASP A 25 6.03 -7.69 5.30
C ASP A 25 4.83 -8.31 4.60
N VAL A 26 3.61 -7.93 5.00
CA VAL A 26 2.39 -8.62 4.54
C VAL A 26 1.75 -7.85 3.40
N LEU A 27 1.42 -6.58 3.59
CA LEU A 27 0.71 -5.81 2.56
C LEU A 27 1.57 -5.70 1.29
N PHE A 28 2.80 -5.21 1.39
CA PHE A 28 3.68 -5.06 0.23
C PHE A 28 4.57 -6.27 -0.03
N GLY A 29 5.14 -6.88 1.02
CA GLY A 29 6.02 -8.04 0.87
C GLY A 29 5.33 -9.27 0.32
N GLU A 30 4.03 -9.47 0.63
CA GLU A 30 3.30 -10.66 0.20
C GLU A 30 2.08 -10.38 -0.67
N VAL A 31 1.19 -9.45 -0.30
CA VAL A 31 -0.12 -9.32 -0.96
C VAL A 31 -0.02 -8.57 -2.28
N TRP A 32 0.63 -7.41 -2.27
CA TRP A 32 0.82 -6.58 -3.46
C TRP A 32 1.89 -7.13 -4.41
N SER A 33 2.88 -7.87 -3.91
CA SER A 33 3.92 -8.51 -4.72
C SER A 33 3.42 -9.67 -5.61
N ARG A 34 2.20 -10.19 -5.37
CA ARG A 34 1.56 -11.29 -6.14
C ARG A 34 1.03 -10.83 -7.51
N GLU A 35 1.86 -10.18 -8.31
CA GLU A 35 1.46 -9.73 -9.66
C GLU A 35 1.18 -10.88 -10.63
N ASP A 36 1.65 -12.09 -10.33
CA ASP A 36 1.34 -13.32 -11.08
C ASP A 36 -0.13 -13.74 -10.99
N LYS A 37 -0.84 -13.32 -9.94
CA LYS A 37 -2.27 -13.64 -9.73
C LYS A 37 -3.20 -12.56 -10.26
N LEU A 38 -2.79 -11.31 -10.14
CA LEU A 38 -3.57 -10.16 -10.55
C LEU A 38 -2.60 -9.01 -10.79
N SER A 39 -2.73 -8.35 -11.94
CA SER A 39 -1.82 -7.28 -12.34
C SER A 39 -1.85 -6.11 -11.36
N ALA A 40 -0.76 -5.35 -11.27
CA ALA A 40 -0.73 -4.10 -10.51
C ALA A 40 -1.83 -3.11 -10.93
N HIS A 41 -2.18 -3.10 -12.23
CA HIS A 41 -3.28 -2.30 -12.77
C HIS A 41 -4.62 -2.69 -12.15
N ASP A 42 -5.00 -3.97 -12.21
CA ASP A 42 -6.33 -4.41 -11.77
C ASP A 42 -6.48 -4.28 -10.25
N ARG A 43 -5.40 -4.53 -9.50
CA ARG A 43 -5.35 -4.25 -8.06
C ARG A 43 -5.58 -2.77 -7.74
N SER A 44 -5.01 -1.88 -8.57
CA SER A 44 -5.21 -0.44 -8.42
C SER A 44 -6.66 -0.04 -8.69
N VAL A 45 -7.27 -0.60 -9.74
CA VAL A 45 -8.68 -0.35 -10.07
C VAL A 45 -9.62 -0.85 -8.97
N ILE A 46 -9.38 -2.04 -8.42
CA ILE A 46 -10.18 -2.56 -7.29
C ILE A 46 -10.02 -1.67 -6.05
N THR A 47 -8.80 -1.22 -5.75
CA THR A 47 -8.54 -0.32 -4.63
C THR A 47 -9.27 1.00 -4.83
N LEU A 48 -9.23 1.60 -6.02
CA LEU A 48 -10.00 2.80 -6.37
C LEU A 48 -11.51 2.59 -6.18
N ALA A 49 -12.05 1.48 -6.68
CA ALA A 49 -13.46 1.15 -6.52
C ALA A 49 -13.84 1.01 -5.03
N ALA A 50 -12.99 0.38 -4.20
CA ALA A 50 -13.19 0.28 -2.76
C ALA A 50 -13.13 1.65 -2.05
N LEU A 51 -12.21 2.53 -2.46
CA LEU A 51 -12.12 3.91 -1.94
C LEU A 51 -13.39 4.71 -2.27
N ILE A 52 -13.92 4.59 -3.50
CA ILE A 52 -15.11 5.32 -3.96
C ILE A 52 -16.40 4.78 -3.33
N SER A 53 -16.54 3.46 -3.18
CA SER A 53 -17.78 2.80 -2.79
C SER A 53 -18.17 2.91 -1.31
N GLY A 54 -17.26 3.35 -0.43
CA GLY A 54 -17.66 3.78 0.91
C GLY A 54 -16.79 3.38 2.09
N VAL A 55 -15.46 3.43 2.00
CA VAL A 55 -14.60 3.09 3.17
C VAL A 55 -13.64 4.21 3.59
N TYR A 56 -13.35 5.21 2.75
CA TYR A 56 -12.34 6.24 3.05
C TYR A 56 -12.72 7.65 2.59
N SER A 57 -12.08 8.67 3.19
CA SER A 57 -12.24 10.10 2.85
C SER A 57 -11.82 10.39 1.40
N VAL A 58 -12.35 11.47 0.83
CA VAL A 58 -11.91 12.06 -0.46
C VAL A 58 -10.39 12.27 -0.47
N ASP A 59 -9.79 12.51 0.69
CA ASP A 59 -8.33 12.64 0.85
C ASP A 59 -7.58 11.35 0.53
N ALA A 60 -8.10 10.17 0.91
CA ALA A 60 -7.46 8.90 0.60
C ALA A 60 -7.51 8.61 -0.92
N LEU A 61 -8.63 8.98 -1.57
CA LEU A 61 -8.75 8.92 -3.01
C LEU A 61 -7.74 9.85 -3.69
N ARG A 62 -7.63 11.11 -3.23
CA ARG A 62 -6.65 12.08 -3.73
C ARG A 62 -5.22 11.56 -3.55
N SER A 63 -4.91 11.00 -2.40
CA SER A 63 -3.59 10.43 -2.09
C SER A 63 -3.24 9.27 -3.02
N PHE A 64 -4.19 8.37 -3.27
CA PHE A 64 -4.02 7.25 -4.21
C PHE A 64 -3.77 7.72 -5.64
N PHE A 65 -4.43 8.79 -6.10
CA PHE A 65 -4.21 9.35 -7.45
C PHE A 65 -2.84 10.03 -7.60
N VAL A 66 -2.35 10.70 -6.56
CA VAL A 66 -1.07 11.44 -6.61
C VAL A 66 0.14 10.50 -6.48
N SER A 67 0.00 9.40 -5.75
CA SER A 67 1.15 8.56 -5.37
C SER A 67 0.99 7.07 -5.71
N GLY A 68 -0.12 6.70 -6.34
CA GLY A 68 -0.43 5.30 -6.67
C GLY A 68 -0.78 4.44 -5.45
N PRO A 69 -1.00 3.13 -5.65
CA PRO A 69 -1.29 2.17 -4.56
C PRO A 69 -0.17 2.04 -3.53
N PHE A 70 1.01 2.57 -3.83
CA PHE A 70 2.19 2.51 -3.00
C PHE A 70 2.22 3.61 -1.93
N LEU A 71 1.14 4.33 -1.62
CA LEU A 71 1.19 5.37 -0.59
C LEU A 71 1.50 4.85 0.83
N PHE A 72 1.38 3.55 1.10
CA PHE A 72 1.90 2.99 2.36
C PHE A 72 3.35 2.49 2.26
N ALA A 73 3.95 2.64 1.09
CA ALA A 73 5.29 2.27 0.73
C ALA A 73 5.95 3.51 0.10
N PRO A 74 6.38 4.55 0.85
CA PRO A 74 7.22 5.62 0.32
C PRO A 74 8.22 5.04 -0.66
N PHE A 75 8.07 5.45 -1.91
CA PHE A 75 8.93 5.07 -3.02
C PHE A 75 10.32 5.61 -2.75
N SER A 76 11.30 4.69 -2.71
CA SER A 76 12.74 4.87 -2.96
C SER A 76 13.53 5.89 -2.11
#